data_AF-A0AAC9X397-F1
#
_entry.id   AF-A0AAC9X397-F1
#
_cell.length_a   1.000
_cell.length_b   1.000
_cell.length_c   1.000
_cell.angle_alpha   90.00
_cell.angle_beta   90.00
_cell.angle_gamma   90.00
#
_symmetry.space_group_name_H-M   'P 1'
#
loop_
_entity.id
_entity.type
_entity.pdbx_description
1 polymer ?
#
loop_
_entity_poly.entity_id
_entity_poly.type
_entity_poly.pdbx_seq_one_letter_code
_entity_poly.pdbx_strand_id
1 'polypeptide(L)'
;MTGAGGSAAHTAPAHPDGPSLVWLRDDLRLGDNPALTAAVDRGRPLTLVYLLDEVSPGIRPLGGAARWWLHQSLVSLAADTAALGGRLVLRRGAAATVIAELVDELGAGAVFWNRRYGVAERDLDTQIKASLTEAGVVAHSFAGSLLFEPWTIRTGGGTPYTVFTPFWRACTAGPPPRTPYPAPASLDLPGDTDAASPARSAPATLPSDDLDSWELEPRHPDWADGLREAWTPGEGAAQQLLAAFLDDALPRYGTERDLPAQQATSRLSPYLRWGEISPHQIWHATDVARRGLTGAAASSATRFLTEVGWREFAYHVLFHAPDLATANLRPGFDAFPWPPLDERALQAWRQGRTGFRLVDAGMRELWRTGSMHNRVRMVTASFLIKNLLIDWRLGEQWFWDTLVDADPASNPFGWQWVAGSGADAAPYFRVFNPELQAAKFDPANEYVRQNVPEWGTGAYPQPIVDLGETRRAALAAYEQVKNSRPVS
;
A
#
# COMPACT_ATOMS: atom_id res chain seq x y z
N MET A 1 -2.74 19.05 56.27
CA MET A 1 -3.62 17.91 55.99
C MET A 1 -4.09 18.06 54.56
N THR A 2 -3.47 17.30 53.64
CA THR A 2 -4.09 16.22 52.84
C THR A 2 -4.76 16.75 51.57
N GLY A 3 -4.38 16.37 50.35
CA GLY A 3 -3.39 15.41 49.92
C GLY A 3 -3.23 15.48 48.40
N ALA A 4 -2.00 15.26 47.93
CA ALA A 4 -1.69 15.01 46.54
C ALA A 4 -2.02 13.55 46.24
N GLY A 5 -2.94 13.30 45.30
CA GLY A 5 -3.20 11.97 44.75
C GLY A 5 -2.22 11.70 43.62
N GLY A 6 -1.12 11.01 43.93
CA GLY A 6 -0.24 10.42 42.93
C GLY A 6 -0.94 9.23 42.29
N SER A 7 -1.06 9.24 40.95
CA SER A 7 -1.33 8.03 40.17
C SER A 7 -0.06 7.19 40.18
N ALA A 8 -0.06 6.11 40.95
CA ALA A 8 1.03 5.14 40.94
C ALA A 8 1.02 4.40 39.59
N ALA A 9 2.01 4.66 38.75
CA ALA A 9 2.35 3.78 37.64
C ALA A 9 2.77 2.43 38.23
N HIS A 10 1.95 1.40 38.02
CA HIS A 10 2.25 0.04 38.42
C HIS A 10 3.19 -0.56 37.38
N THR A 11 4.49 -0.32 37.49
CA THR A 11 5.50 -0.99 36.65
C THR A 11 5.77 -2.37 37.24
N ALA A 12 5.06 -3.38 36.73
CA ALA A 12 5.45 -4.76 36.95
C ALA A 12 6.89 -4.97 36.45
N PRO A 13 7.73 -5.76 37.14
CA PRO A 13 9.10 -6.00 36.69
C PRO A 13 9.10 -6.77 35.37
N ALA A 14 9.96 -6.35 34.43
CA ALA A 14 10.16 -7.01 33.14
C ALA A 14 10.41 -8.51 33.32
N HIS A 15 9.73 -9.32 32.50
CA HIS A 15 9.95 -10.75 32.40
C HIS A 15 10.78 -11.06 31.16
N PRO A 16 12.13 -11.06 31.23
CA PRO A 16 12.98 -11.36 30.07
C PRO A 16 12.70 -12.74 29.44
N ASP A 17 12.13 -13.66 30.24
CA ASP A 17 11.67 -14.98 29.82
C ASP A 17 10.18 -15.06 29.43
N GLY A 18 9.47 -13.94 29.46
CA GLY A 18 8.05 -13.86 29.11
C GLY A 18 7.78 -14.03 27.61
N PRO A 19 6.52 -14.18 27.19
CA PRO A 19 6.14 -14.37 25.79
C PRO A 19 6.60 -13.24 24.85
N SER A 20 6.51 -13.47 23.55
CA SER A 20 6.74 -12.46 22.51
C SER A 20 5.40 -11.94 21.97
N LEU A 21 5.25 -10.63 21.84
CA LEU A 21 4.18 -10.02 21.05
C LEU A 21 4.71 -9.73 19.63
N VAL A 22 4.02 -10.20 18.60
CA VAL A 22 4.36 -9.87 17.20
C VAL A 22 3.29 -8.94 16.67
N TRP A 23 3.67 -7.67 16.47
CA TRP A 23 2.74 -6.61 16.07
C TRP A 23 2.69 -6.43 14.55
N LEU A 24 1.59 -6.90 13.96
CA LEU A 24 1.28 -6.88 12.54
C LEU A 24 0.47 -5.63 12.17
N ARG A 25 0.75 -5.07 10.99
CA ARG A 25 0.16 -3.87 10.40
C ARG A 25 0.03 -4.09 8.89
N ASP A 26 0.99 -3.63 8.10
CA ASP A 26 1.03 -3.78 6.63
C ASP A 26 1.86 -5.00 6.20
N ASP A 27 1.80 -6.07 6.98
CA ASP A 27 2.61 -7.29 6.88
C ASP A 27 1.80 -8.53 7.28
N LEU A 28 0.57 -8.63 6.76
CA LEU A 28 -0.43 -9.66 7.06
C LEU A 28 -0.10 -11.03 6.44
N ARG A 29 1.05 -11.59 6.83
CA ARG A 29 1.56 -12.89 6.36
C ARG A 29 2.38 -13.60 7.44
N LEU A 30 2.44 -14.92 7.32
CA LEU A 30 3.24 -15.82 8.15
C LEU A 30 4.56 -16.19 7.46
N GLY A 31 4.55 -16.32 6.14
CA GLY A 31 5.74 -16.54 5.33
C GLY A 31 6.55 -15.25 5.13
N ASP A 32 7.87 -15.38 5.07
CA ASP A 32 8.80 -14.24 4.89
C ASP A 32 8.49 -13.02 5.78
N ASN A 33 8.22 -13.27 7.06
CA ASN A 33 7.94 -12.24 8.05
C ASN A 33 9.10 -12.19 9.07
N PRO A 34 10.08 -11.28 8.92
CA PRO A 34 11.27 -11.24 9.78
C PRO A 34 10.97 -11.01 11.26
N ALA A 35 9.93 -10.24 11.58
CA ALA A 35 9.49 -10.04 12.96
C ALA A 35 8.96 -11.33 13.58
N LEU A 36 8.15 -12.09 12.83
CA LEU A 36 7.68 -13.40 13.26
C LEU A 36 8.82 -14.41 13.36
N THR A 37 9.74 -14.45 12.38
CA THR A 37 10.92 -15.30 12.43
C THR A 37 11.75 -15.03 13.69
N ALA A 38 12.02 -13.76 14.01
CA ALA A 38 12.75 -13.41 15.23
C ALA A 38 12.01 -13.81 16.52
N ALA A 39 10.68 -13.75 16.54
CA ALA A 39 9.87 -14.18 17.67
C ALA A 39 9.92 -15.70 17.87
N VAL A 40 9.90 -16.48 16.79
CA VAL A 40 10.06 -17.94 16.80
C VAL A 40 11.47 -18.34 17.22
N ASP A 41 12.50 -17.68 16.67
CA ASP A 41 13.91 -17.95 17.00
C ASP A 41 14.25 -17.64 18.48
N ARG A 42 13.46 -16.78 19.14
CA ARG A 42 13.59 -16.52 20.58
C ARG A 42 13.21 -17.74 21.43
N GLY A 43 12.49 -18.72 20.90
CA GLY A 43 12.14 -19.96 21.59
C GLY A 43 11.25 -19.76 22.83
N ARG A 44 10.43 -18.70 22.82
CA ARG A 44 9.43 -18.41 23.85
C ARG A 44 8.04 -18.41 23.20
N PRO A 45 6.96 -18.68 23.96
CA PRO A 45 5.61 -18.56 23.44
C PRO A 45 5.36 -17.18 22.82
N LEU A 46 4.50 -17.10 21.82
CA LEU A 46 4.22 -15.84 21.14
C LEU A 46 2.73 -15.62 20.89
N THR A 47 2.35 -14.36 20.66
CA THR A 47 1.01 -13.99 20.24
C THR A 47 1.12 -12.98 19.10
N LEU A 48 0.40 -13.24 18.01
CA LEU A 48 0.25 -12.27 16.92
C LEU A 48 -0.81 -11.25 17.32
N VAL A 49 -0.55 -9.98 17.08
CA VAL A 49 -1.55 -8.93 17.27
C VAL A 49 -1.66 -8.07 16.02
N TYR A 50 -2.90 -7.84 15.58
CA TYR A 50 -3.21 -6.74 14.68
C TYR A 50 -3.89 -5.63 15.47
N LEU A 51 -3.34 -4.42 15.35
CA LEU A 51 -3.90 -3.22 15.95
C LEU A 51 -4.40 -2.28 14.86
N LEU A 52 -5.70 -2.03 14.83
CA LEU A 52 -6.28 -0.96 14.02
C LEU A 52 -6.08 0.40 14.70
N ASP A 53 -5.08 1.14 14.25
CA ASP A 53 -4.79 2.50 14.69
C ASP A 53 -5.21 3.51 13.63
N GLU A 54 -6.29 4.25 13.90
CA GLU A 54 -6.78 5.36 13.07
C GLU A 54 -6.83 6.67 13.87
N VAL A 55 -6.24 6.70 15.06
CA VAL A 55 -6.40 7.79 16.04
C VAL A 55 -5.08 8.40 16.49
N SER A 56 -3.96 7.69 16.32
CA SER A 56 -2.64 8.24 16.62
C SER A 56 -2.35 9.46 15.71
N PRO A 57 -1.69 10.51 16.24
CA PRO A 57 -1.40 11.72 15.48
C PRO A 57 -0.66 11.43 14.16
N GLY A 58 -1.19 11.98 13.06
CA GLY A 58 -0.59 11.87 11.73
C GLY A 58 -0.84 10.53 11.02
N ILE A 59 -1.42 9.52 11.67
CA ILE A 59 -1.85 8.30 11.00
C ILE A 59 -3.08 8.61 10.15
N ARG A 60 -3.00 8.31 8.85
CA ARG A 60 -4.09 8.54 7.90
C ARG A 60 -5.10 7.39 8.01
N PRO A 61 -6.40 7.66 8.26
CA PRO A 61 -7.43 6.62 8.26
C PRO A 61 -7.56 5.91 6.92
N LEU A 62 -8.03 4.66 6.97
CA LEU A 62 -8.18 3.82 5.78
C LEU A 62 -9.38 4.27 4.94
N GLY A 63 -9.23 4.19 3.62
CA GLY A 63 -10.34 4.35 2.67
C GLY A 63 -11.35 3.19 2.70
N GLY A 64 -12.54 3.39 2.13
CA GLY A 64 -13.59 2.36 2.10
C GLY A 64 -13.14 1.01 1.53
N ALA A 65 -12.52 0.98 0.35
CA ALA A 65 -12.05 -0.25 -0.29
C ALA A 65 -10.92 -0.94 0.50
N ALA A 66 -10.04 -0.12 1.11
CA ALA A 66 -8.97 -0.59 1.97
C ALA A 66 -9.52 -1.25 3.26
N ARG A 67 -10.58 -0.69 3.86
CA ARG A 67 -11.26 -1.29 5.03
C ARG A 67 -11.88 -2.64 4.69
N TRP A 68 -12.56 -2.74 3.55
CA TRP A 68 -13.10 -4.02 3.08
C TRP A 68 -11.99 -5.06 2.90
N TRP A 69 -10.89 -4.70 2.23
CA TRP A 69 -9.75 -5.61 2.04
C TRP A 69 -9.20 -6.09 3.38
N LEU A 70 -8.92 -5.15 4.29
CA LEU A 70 -8.38 -5.45 5.62
C LEU A 70 -9.25 -6.46 6.38
N HIS A 71 -10.58 -6.31 6.37
CA HIS A 71 -11.45 -7.27 7.03
C HIS A 71 -11.21 -8.69 6.51
N GLN A 72 -11.24 -8.86 5.18
CA GLN A 72 -11.06 -10.17 4.55
C GLN A 72 -9.65 -10.74 4.83
N SER A 73 -8.62 -9.90 4.81
CA SER A 73 -7.25 -10.31 5.14
C SER A 73 -7.10 -10.78 6.57
N LEU A 74 -7.75 -10.12 7.54
CA LEU A 74 -7.71 -10.52 8.94
C LEU A 74 -8.46 -11.83 9.18
N VAL A 75 -9.56 -12.08 8.47
CA VAL A 75 -10.25 -13.38 8.48
C VAL A 75 -9.33 -14.48 7.97
N SER A 76 -8.67 -14.27 6.82
CA SER A 76 -7.70 -15.24 6.27
C SER A 76 -6.54 -15.48 7.22
N LEU A 77 -5.90 -14.41 7.72
CA LEU A 77 -4.74 -14.50 8.60
C LEU A 77 -5.07 -15.18 9.93
N ALA A 78 -6.26 -14.93 10.49
CA ALA A 78 -6.71 -15.60 11.71
C ALA A 78 -6.84 -17.12 11.49
N ALA A 79 -7.40 -17.54 10.35
CA ALA A 79 -7.51 -18.96 10.00
C ALA A 79 -6.13 -19.60 9.79
N ASP A 80 -5.24 -18.94 9.03
CA ASP A 80 -3.88 -19.42 8.78
C ASP A 80 -3.06 -19.53 10.08
N THR A 81 -3.22 -18.54 10.97
CA THR A 81 -2.56 -18.54 12.29
C THR A 81 -3.06 -19.68 13.17
N ALA A 82 -4.37 -19.91 13.20
CA ALA A 82 -4.99 -20.99 13.98
C ALA A 82 -4.57 -22.38 13.45
N ALA A 83 -4.39 -22.53 12.14
CA ALA A 83 -3.92 -23.77 11.53
C ALA A 83 -2.49 -24.16 12.00
N LEU A 84 -1.68 -23.18 12.42
CA LEU A 84 -0.36 -23.40 13.01
C LEU A 84 -0.37 -23.53 14.55
N GLY A 85 -1.55 -23.56 15.17
CA GLY A 85 -1.72 -23.59 16.63
C GLY A 85 -1.60 -22.23 17.31
N GLY A 86 -1.43 -21.15 16.54
CA GLY A 86 -1.33 -19.79 17.07
C GLY A 86 -2.68 -19.11 17.27
N ARG A 87 -2.63 -17.83 17.64
CA ARG A 87 -3.80 -16.96 17.77
C ARG A 87 -3.46 -15.55 17.28
N LEU A 88 -4.36 -14.99 16.47
CA LEU A 88 -4.36 -13.58 16.12
C LEU A 88 -5.27 -12.83 17.09
N VAL A 89 -4.69 -11.88 17.83
CA VAL A 89 -5.42 -10.95 18.70
C VAL A 89 -5.70 -9.68 17.93
N LEU A 90 -6.94 -9.20 18.01
CA LEU A 90 -7.39 -7.96 17.39
C LEU A 90 -7.59 -6.90 18.47
N ARG A 91 -7.04 -5.71 18.25
CA ARG A 91 -7.29 -4.53 19.09
C ARG A 91 -7.50 -3.29 18.21
N ARG A 92 -8.17 -2.28 18.75
CA ARG A 92 -8.32 -0.96 18.12
C ARG A 92 -7.96 0.16 19.10
N GLY A 93 -7.26 1.18 18.61
CA GLY A 93 -6.93 2.38 19.41
C GLY A 93 -5.54 2.95 19.11
N ALA A 94 -5.11 3.91 19.95
CA ALA A 94 -3.81 4.54 19.82
C ALA A 94 -2.69 3.54 20.17
N ALA A 95 -1.75 3.31 19.25
CA ALA A 95 -0.75 2.24 19.41
C ALA A 95 0.13 2.36 20.65
N ALA A 96 0.53 3.58 21.02
CA ALA A 96 1.35 3.77 22.21
C ALA A 96 0.66 3.28 23.49
N THR A 97 -0.66 3.46 23.59
CA THR A 97 -1.46 3.00 24.73
C THR A 97 -1.71 1.50 24.64
N VAL A 98 -2.25 1.04 23.52
CA VAL A 98 -2.72 -0.34 23.39
C VAL A 98 -1.57 -1.35 23.42
N ILE A 99 -0.42 -1.04 22.83
CA ILE A 99 0.76 -1.93 22.88
C ILE A 99 1.31 -2.03 24.30
N ALA A 100 1.32 -0.93 25.07
CA ALA A 100 1.73 -0.96 26.47
C ALA A 100 0.78 -1.84 27.30
N GLU A 101 -0.54 -1.67 27.13
CA GLU A 101 -1.55 -2.51 27.78
C GLU A 101 -1.37 -4.00 27.46
N LEU A 102 -1.19 -4.35 26.18
CA LEU A 102 -0.98 -5.73 25.74
C LEU A 102 0.29 -6.35 26.34
N VAL A 103 1.36 -5.56 26.46
CA VAL A 103 2.61 -6.01 27.08
C VAL A 103 2.39 -6.34 28.55
N ASP A 104 1.66 -5.49 29.28
CA ASP A 104 1.33 -5.71 30.69
C ASP A 104 0.37 -6.90 30.87
N GLU A 105 -0.70 -6.97 30.06
CA GLU A 105 -1.70 -8.06 30.08
C GLU A 105 -1.06 -9.42 29.78
N LEU A 106 -0.10 -9.48 28.84
CA LEU A 106 0.59 -10.71 28.44
C LEU A 106 1.75 -11.08 29.37
N GLY A 107 2.29 -10.10 30.12
CA GLY A 107 3.61 -10.22 30.72
C GLY A 107 4.71 -10.42 29.67
N ALA A 108 4.61 -9.69 28.55
CA ALA A 108 5.48 -9.87 27.39
C ALA A 108 6.94 -9.51 27.72
N GLY A 109 7.86 -10.40 27.35
CA GLY A 109 9.30 -10.15 27.45
C GLY A 109 9.90 -9.50 26.20
N ALA A 110 9.18 -9.57 25.07
CA ALA A 110 9.60 -8.94 23.82
C ALA A 110 8.41 -8.48 22.96
N VAL A 111 8.64 -7.44 22.16
CA VAL A 111 7.75 -6.98 21.09
C VAL A 111 8.55 -6.89 19.79
N PHE A 112 8.04 -7.55 18.75
CA PHE A 112 8.67 -7.61 17.42
C PHE A 112 7.73 -7.09 16.36
N TRP A 113 8.26 -6.32 15.40
CA TRP A 113 7.45 -5.77 14.31
C TRP A 113 8.26 -5.48 13.05
N ASN A 114 7.64 -5.44 11.87
CA ASN A 114 8.31 -4.98 10.64
C ASN A 114 8.18 -3.46 10.49
N ARG A 115 9.20 -2.81 9.91
CA ARG A 115 9.27 -1.34 9.76
C ARG A 115 8.20 -0.81 8.79
N ARG A 116 7.70 0.38 9.11
CA ARG A 116 6.95 1.25 8.19
C ARG A 116 7.75 2.53 7.91
N TYR A 117 7.35 3.29 6.90
CA TYR A 117 8.22 4.29 6.27
C TYR A 117 7.66 5.71 6.24
N GLY A 118 6.37 5.90 6.52
CA GLY A 118 5.80 7.23 6.74
C GLY A 118 6.36 7.88 8.01
N VAL A 119 6.42 9.22 8.03
CA VAL A 119 7.01 9.96 9.17
C VAL A 119 6.25 9.71 10.47
N ALA A 120 4.92 9.83 10.46
CA ALA A 120 4.08 9.63 11.64
C ALA A 120 4.22 8.19 12.19
N GLU A 121 4.32 7.21 11.29
CA GLU A 121 4.52 5.81 11.64
C GLU A 121 5.87 5.57 12.30
N ARG A 122 6.93 6.17 11.77
CA ARG A 122 8.30 6.05 12.30
C ARG A 122 8.47 6.75 13.64
N ASP A 123 7.86 7.92 13.81
CA ASP A 123 7.90 8.67 15.06
C ASP A 123 7.16 7.90 16.16
N LEU A 124 5.98 7.36 15.84
CA LEU A 124 5.22 6.48 16.73
C LEU A 124 5.99 5.21 17.10
N ASP A 125 6.54 4.50 16.11
CA ASP A 125 7.34 3.28 16.35
C ASP A 125 8.58 3.60 17.22
N THR A 126 9.20 4.76 17.05
CA THR A 126 10.36 5.23 17.83
C THR A 126 9.97 5.51 19.28
N GLN A 127 8.85 6.20 19.49
CA GLN A 127 8.30 6.46 20.82
C GLN A 127 7.97 5.16 21.56
N ILE A 128 7.23 4.25 20.91
CA ILE A 128 6.85 2.95 21.50
C ILE A 128 8.10 2.14 21.86
N LYS A 129 9.07 2.07 20.95
CA LYS A 129 10.33 1.36 21.20
C LYS A 129 11.08 1.90 22.42
N ALA A 130 11.17 3.22 22.56
CA ALA A 130 11.82 3.86 23.69
C ALA A 130 11.12 3.49 25.00
N SER A 131 9.79 3.64 25.07
CA SER A 131 9.00 3.30 26.26
C SER A 131 9.10 1.83 26.65
N LEU A 132 9.03 0.91 25.68
CA LEU A 132 9.20 -0.53 25.94
C LEU A 132 10.59 -0.86 26.47
N THR A 133 11.63 -0.24 25.91
CA THR A 133 13.01 -0.47 26.34
C THR A 133 13.24 0.07 27.75
N GLU A 134 12.70 1.23 28.09
CA GLU A 134 12.72 1.80 29.45
C GLU A 134 12.01 0.90 30.47
N ALA A 135 10.93 0.23 30.05
CA ALA A 135 10.22 -0.77 30.84
C ALA A 135 10.94 -2.14 30.91
N GLY A 136 12.10 -2.29 30.26
CA GLY A 136 12.89 -3.54 30.27
C GLY A 136 12.37 -4.62 29.31
N VAL A 137 11.48 -4.28 28.38
CA VAL A 137 10.96 -5.17 27.34
C VAL A 137 11.83 -5.10 26.10
N VAL A 138 12.19 -6.25 25.54
CA VAL A 138 12.98 -6.31 24.30
C VAL A 138 12.13 -5.82 23.12
N ALA A 139 12.54 -4.74 22.46
CA ALA A 139 11.80 -4.17 21.34
C ALA A 139 12.65 -4.11 20.07
N HIS A 140 12.28 -4.87 19.03
CA HIS A 140 13.01 -4.90 17.76
C HIS A 140 12.11 -4.77 16.52
N SER A 141 12.60 -3.97 15.58
CA SER A 141 11.95 -3.70 14.29
C SER A 141 12.80 -4.19 13.12
N PHE A 142 12.20 -4.84 12.13
CA PHE A 142 12.92 -5.49 11.03
C PHE A 142 12.56 -4.96 9.63
N ALA A 143 13.47 -5.14 8.68
CA ALA A 143 13.25 -4.83 7.27
C ALA A 143 12.41 -5.94 6.62
N GLY A 144 11.14 -5.66 6.32
CA GLY A 144 10.20 -6.67 5.78
C GLY A 144 9.38 -6.21 4.58
N SER A 145 9.08 -4.91 4.48
CA SER A 145 8.12 -4.37 3.50
C SER A 145 8.77 -3.82 2.23
N LEU A 146 10.08 -3.59 2.23
CA LEU A 146 10.88 -3.10 1.09
C LEU A 146 12.08 -4.02 0.82
N LEU A 147 12.54 -4.06 -0.42
CA LEU A 147 13.79 -4.74 -0.80
C LEU A 147 15.02 -3.97 -0.31
N PHE A 148 14.96 -2.64 -0.38
CA PHE A 148 16.08 -1.78 -0.06
C PHE A 148 15.64 -0.70 0.93
N GLU A 149 16.38 -0.54 2.02
CA GLU A 149 16.08 0.50 3.00
C GLU A 149 16.34 1.89 2.39
N PRO A 150 15.36 2.83 2.39
CA PRO A 150 15.46 4.10 1.67
C PRO A 150 16.72 4.92 1.98
N TRP A 151 17.16 4.92 3.25
CA TRP A 151 18.35 5.67 3.67
C TRP A 151 19.68 5.07 3.19
N THR A 152 19.68 3.81 2.73
CA THR A 152 20.88 3.10 2.26
C THR A 152 21.20 3.36 0.79
N ILE A 153 20.22 3.78 -0.01
CA ILE A 153 20.38 4.03 -1.44
C ILE A 153 20.56 5.53 -1.67
N ARG A 154 21.80 5.95 -1.98
CA ARG A 154 22.15 7.38 -2.15
C ARG A 154 22.95 7.60 -3.41
N THR A 155 22.90 8.83 -3.93
CA THR A 155 23.78 9.27 -5.02
C THR A 155 25.24 9.25 -4.57
N GLY A 156 26.18 9.36 -5.53
CA GLY A 156 27.60 9.54 -5.21
C GLY A 156 27.90 10.80 -4.39
N GLY A 157 26.99 11.78 -4.37
CA GLY A 157 27.06 12.98 -3.53
C GLY A 157 26.37 12.84 -2.16
N GLY A 158 25.86 11.66 -1.81
CA GLY A 158 25.18 11.40 -0.53
C GLY A 158 23.75 11.95 -0.43
N THR A 159 23.18 12.46 -1.52
CA THR A 159 21.81 12.98 -1.61
C THR A 159 20.82 11.88 -2.00
N PRO A 160 19.51 12.05 -1.72
CA PRO A 160 18.49 11.14 -2.24
C PRO A 160 18.40 11.20 -3.77
N TYR A 161 17.98 10.10 -4.39
CA TYR A 161 17.65 10.07 -5.81
C TYR A 161 16.30 10.73 -6.10
N THR A 162 16.23 11.45 -7.21
CA THR A 162 15.00 12.10 -7.73
C THR A 162 14.61 11.63 -9.14
N VAL A 163 15.37 10.66 -9.68
CA VAL A 163 15.18 10.05 -11.01
C VAL A 163 15.26 8.53 -10.85
N PHE A 164 14.30 7.80 -11.43
CA PHE A 164 14.15 6.36 -11.23
C PHE A 164 15.32 5.53 -11.77
N THR A 165 15.74 5.78 -13.02
CA THR A 165 16.77 4.95 -13.67
C THR A 165 18.09 4.86 -12.88
N PRO A 166 18.71 5.97 -12.42
CA PRO A 166 19.92 5.88 -11.61
C PRO A 166 19.67 5.33 -10.21
N PHE A 167 18.48 5.54 -9.61
CA PHE A 167 18.08 4.90 -8.36
C PHE A 167 18.05 3.38 -8.49
N TRP A 168 17.36 2.87 -9.51
CA TRP A 168 17.20 1.43 -9.73
C TRP A 168 18.54 0.77 -10.04
N ARG A 169 19.38 1.42 -10.87
CA ARG A 169 20.75 0.97 -11.11
C ARG A 169 21.55 0.87 -9.81
N ALA A 170 21.40 1.82 -8.89
CA ALA A 170 22.11 1.78 -7.60
C ALA A 170 21.60 0.64 -6.71
N CYS A 171 20.29 0.40 -6.66
CA CYS A 171 19.69 -0.71 -5.93
C CYS A 171 20.23 -2.06 -6.42
N THR A 172 20.28 -2.26 -7.73
CA THR A 172 20.67 -3.54 -8.33
C THR A 172 22.19 -3.68 -8.59
N ALA A 173 23.00 -2.71 -8.16
CA ALA A 173 24.46 -2.79 -8.27
C ALA A 173 25.09 -3.64 -7.15
N GLY A 174 24.39 -3.78 -6.02
CA GLY A 174 24.82 -4.59 -4.89
C GLY A 174 24.43 -6.07 -5.00
N PRO A 175 24.61 -6.84 -3.91
CA PRO A 175 24.08 -8.19 -3.80
C PRO A 175 22.57 -8.22 -4.09
N PRO A 176 22.05 -9.34 -4.63
CA PRO A 176 20.61 -9.48 -4.77
C PRO A 176 19.92 -9.40 -3.40
N PRO A 177 18.64 -9.00 -3.37
CA PRO A 177 17.83 -9.09 -2.16
C PRO A 177 17.90 -10.46 -1.49
N ARG A 178 17.76 -10.48 -0.16
CA ARG A 178 17.83 -11.71 0.63
C ARG A 178 16.80 -12.74 0.16
N THR A 179 17.13 -14.02 0.36
CA THR A 179 16.16 -15.10 0.20
C THR A 179 15.00 -14.94 1.20
N PRO A 180 13.76 -15.22 0.80
CA PRO A 180 12.61 -15.21 1.71
C PRO A 180 12.78 -16.19 2.88
N TYR A 181 12.35 -15.80 4.08
CA TYR A 181 12.27 -16.72 5.22
C TYR A 181 11.12 -17.71 5.02
N PRO A 182 11.26 -18.97 5.45
CA PRO A 182 10.15 -19.91 5.44
C PRO A 182 9.07 -19.46 6.44
N ALA A 183 7.82 -19.84 6.19
CA ALA A 183 6.78 -19.76 7.21
C ALA A 183 7.11 -20.70 8.38
N PRO A 184 6.73 -20.35 9.62
CA PRO A 184 6.92 -21.24 10.76
C PRO A 184 6.10 -22.53 10.59
N ALA A 185 6.61 -23.64 11.12
CA ALA A 185 5.92 -24.92 11.08
C ALA A 185 4.82 -25.05 12.16
N SER A 186 4.98 -24.34 13.27
CA SER A 186 4.03 -24.25 14.38
C SER A 186 4.26 -22.95 15.15
N LEU A 187 3.25 -22.52 15.90
CA LEU A 187 3.31 -21.37 16.80
C LEU A 187 2.94 -21.83 18.22
N ASP A 188 3.85 -21.60 19.18
CA ASP A 188 3.61 -21.98 20.57
C ASP A 188 2.86 -20.85 21.30
N LEU A 189 1.67 -21.16 21.85
CA LEU A 189 0.89 -20.18 22.58
C LEU A 189 1.31 -20.07 24.06
N PRO A 190 1.17 -18.87 24.66
CA PRO A 190 1.32 -18.71 26.10
C PRO A 190 0.38 -19.65 26.85
N GLY A 191 0.94 -20.60 27.61
CA GLY A 191 0.18 -21.59 28.39
C GLY A 191 0.29 -23.03 27.90
N ASP A 192 0.76 -23.27 26.68
CA ASP A 192 0.92 -24.65 26.15
C ASP A 192 2.15 -25.38 26.73
N THR A 193 3.11 -24.64 27.31
CA THR A 193 4.41 -25.19 27.71
C THR A 193 4.50 -25.71 29.15
N ASP A 194 3.42 -25.71 29.94
CA ASP A 194 3.49 -26.11 31.36
C ASP A 194 2.61 -27.34 31.71
N ALA A 195 3.03 -28.53 31.24
CA ALA A 195 2.66 -29.79 31.90
C ALA A 195 3.55 -30.11 33.14
N ALA A 196 4.60 -29.32 33.39
CA ALA A 196 5.62 -29.62 34.40
C ALA A 196 5.89 -28.52 35.46
N SER A 197 5.18 -27.38 35.45
CA SER A 197 5.38 -26.32 36.45
C SER A 197 4.05 -25.94 37.16
N PRO A 198 3.78 -26.44 38.38
CA PRO A 198 2.51 -26.21 39.07
C PRO A 198 2.36 -24.80 39.70
N ALA A 199 3.21 -23.82 39.36
CA ALA A 199 3.33 -22.57 40.12
C ALA A 199 3.22 -21.28 39.30
N ARG A 200 2.87 -21.33 38.01
CA ARG A 200 2.50 -20.15 37.24
C ARG A 200 1.07 -20.35 36.74
N SER A 201 0.15 -19.49 37.20
CA SER A 201 -1.16 -19.34 36.58
C SER A 201 -0.97 -19.28 35.07
N ALA A 202 -1.62 -20.17 34.32
CA ALA A 202 -1.60 -20.17 32.87
C ALA A 202 -1.73 -18.71 32.37
N PRO A 203 -0.90 -18.24 31.43
CA PRO A 203 -1.07 -16.90 30.87
C PRO A 203 -2.52 -16.79 30.39
N ALA A 204 -3.23 -15.78 30.90
CA ALA A 204 -4.59 -15.53 30.47
C ALA A 204 -4.55 -15.31 28.95
N THR A 205 -5.34 -16.07 28.21
CA THR A 205 -5.53 -15.83 26.78
C THR A 205 -5.97 -14.38 26.59
N LEU A 206 -5.16 -13.57 25.92
CA LEU A 206 -5.43 -12.14 25.75
C LEU A 206 -6.85 -11.92 25.19
N PRO A 207 -7.63 -10.98 25.73
CA PRO A 207 -8.88 -10.57 25.10
C PRO A 207 -8.61 -10.08 23.67
N SER A 208 -9.53 -10.40 22.77
CA SER A 208 -9.51 -9.95 21.38
C SER A 208 -10.83 -9.28 21.07
N ASP A 209 -10.78 -8.19 20.31
CA ASP A 209 -11.97 -7.59 19.73
C ASP A 209 -12.65 -8.60 18.78
N ASP A 210 -13.96 -8.46 18.66
CA ASP A 210 -14.75 -9.06 17.59
C ASP A 210 -14.57 -8.21 16.33
N LEU A 211 -14.10 -8.81 15.23
CA LEU A 211 -13.82 -8.11 13.98
C LEU A 211 -15.08 -7.46 13.39
N ASP A 212 -16.25 -8.08 13.57
CA ASP A 212 -17.52 -7.55 13.06
C ASP A 212 -17.92 -6.24 13.74
N SER A 213 -17.43 -6.01 14.96
CA SER A 213 -17.64 -4.77 15.71
C SER A 213 -16.85 -3.58 15.16
N TRP A 214 -15.84 -3.82 14.32
CA TRP A 214 -15.05 -2.75 13.71
C TRP A 214 -15.74 -2.10 12.50
N GLU A 215 -16.81 -2.71 11.99
CA GLU A 215 -17.60 -2.19 10.87
C GLU A 215 -16.72 -1.81 9.67
N LEU A 216 -15.80 -2.72 9.31
CA LEU A 216 -14.91 -2.56 8.18
C LEU A 216 -15.59 -2.89 6.84
N GLU A 217 -16.59 -3.77 6.86
CA GLU A 217 -17.40 -4.09 5.68
C GLU A 217 -18.57 -3.10 5.51
N PRO A 218 -18.89 -2.72 4.27
CA PRO A 218 -20.07 -1.90 4.00
C PRO A 218 -21.36 -2.71 4.18
N ARG A 219 -22.40 -2.09 4.75
CA ARG A 219 -23.71 -2.73 4.98
C ARG A 219 -24.86 -2.05 4.24
N HIS A 220 -24.91 -0.71 4.26
CA HIS A 220 -26.06 0.06 3.77
C HIS A 220 -25.65 1.32 2.99
N PRO A 221 -25.58 1.27 1.64
CA PRO A 221 -25.66 0.07 0.81
C PRO A 221 -24.38 -0.78 0.92
N ASP A 222 -24.52 -2.10 0.78
CA ASP A 222 -23.36 -2.96 0.51
C ASP A 222 -22.93 -2.73 -0.94
N TRP A 223 -21.84 -1.97 -1.12
CA TRP A 223 -21.29 -1.63 -2.44
C TRP A 223 -20.13 -2.56 -2.84
N ALA A 224 -19.74 -3.51 -1.99
CA ALA A 224 -18.52 -4.32 -2.17
C ALA A 224 -18.74 -5.62 -2.96
N ASP A 225 -19.92 -5.87 -3.53
CA ASP A 225 -20.19 -7.09 -4.31
C ASP A 225 -19.18 -7.32 -5.43
N GLY A 226 -18.85 -6.28 -6.20
CA GLY A 226 -17.86 -6.40 -7.27
C GLY A 226 -16.43 -6.58 -6.75
N LEU A 227 -16.13 -6.16 -5.52
CA LEU A 227 -14.84 -6.41 -4.87
C LEU A 227 -14.74 -7.89 -4.46
N ARG A 228 -15.82 -8.46 -3.89
CA ARG A 228 -15.91 -9.88 -3.55
C ARG A 228 -15.83 -10.79 -4.78
N GLU A 229 -16.37 -10.35 -5.92
CA GLU A 229 -16.21 -11.07 -7.20
C GLU A 229 -14.77 -10.98 -7.73
N ALA A 230 -14.13 -9.82 -7.61
CA ALA A 230 -12.84 -9.56 -8.23
C ALA A 230 -11.63 -10.10 -7.43
N TRP A 231 -11.76 -10.31 -6.12
CA TRP A 231 -10.63 -10.53 -5.21
C TRP A 231 -10.89 -11.56 -4.12
N THR A 232 -9.82 -12.27 -3.75
CA THR A 232 -9.73 -13.09 -2.55
C THR A 232 -8.51 -12.63 -1.75
N PRO A 233 -8.68 -11.74 -0.75
CA PRO A 233 -7.57 -11.28 0.10
C PRO A 233 -6.94 -12.42 0.93
N GLY A 234 -5.64 -12.32 1.21
CA GLY A 234 -4.90 -13.28 2.04
C GLY A 234 -3.60 -13.82 1.40
N GLU A 235 -2.68 -14.29 2.25
CA GLU A 235 -1.35 -14.77 1.84
C GLU A 235 -1.43 -15.93 0.82
N GLY A 236 -2.31 -16.91 1.05
CA GLY A 236 -2.47 -18.05 0.15
C GLY A 236 -2.88 -17.64 -1.28
N ALA A 237 -3.83 -16.72 -1.39
CA ALA A 237 -4.27 -16.18 -2.67
C ALA A 237 -3.18 -15.37 -3.37
N ALA A 238 -2.38 -14.59 -2.61
CA ALA A 238 -1.23 -13.87 -3.14
C ALA A 238 -0.21 -14.81 -3.80
N GLN A 239 0.12 -15.92 -3.15
CA GLN A 239 1.07 -16.91 -3.68
C GLN A 239 0.53 -17.61 -4.93
N GLN A 240 -0.76 -17.98 -4.94
CA GLN A 240 -1.40 -18.59 -6.11
C GLN A 240 -1.39 -17.64 -7.31
N LEU A 241 -1.72 -16.36 -7.07
CA LEU A 241 -1.73 -15.35 -8.11
C LEU A 241 -0.33 -15.08 -8.67
N LEU A 242 0.69 -15.03 -7.81
CA LEU A 242 2.08 -14.93 -8.25
C LEU A 242 2.47 -16.15 -9.10
N ALA A 243 2.19 -17.37 -8.64
CA ALA A 243 2.53 -18.59 -9.38
C ALA A 243 1.87 -18.61 -10.77
N ALA A 244 0.56 -18.32 -10.85
CA ALA A 244 -0.16 -18.24 -12.11
C ALA A 244 0.39 -17.16 -13.05
N PHE A 245 0.72 -15.98 -12.50
CA PHE A 245 1.33 -14.90 -13.27
C PHE A 245 2.70 -15.30 -13.85
N LEU A 246 3.56 -15.94 -13.04
CA LEU A 246 4.89 -16.35 -13.47
C LEU A 246 4.86 -17.41 -14.58
N ASP A 247 3.86 -18.31 -14.55
CA ASP A 247 3.71 -19.41 -15.51
C ASP A 247 3.11 -18.93 -16.85
N ASP A 248 2.04 -18.13 -16.82
CA ASP A 248 1.29 -17.74 -18.03
C ASP A 248 1.65 -16.33 -18.55
N ALA A 249 1.47 -15.31 -17.71
CA ALA A 249 1.48 -13.92 -18.18
C ALA A 249 2.87 -13.29 -18.24
N LEU A 250 3.82 -13.74 -17.39
CA LEU A 250 5.16 -13.18 -17.30
C LEU A 250 5.90 -13.16 -18.65
N PRO A 251 5.90 -14.21 -19.49
CA PRO A 251 6.54 -14.17 -20.80
C PRO A 251 6.07 -13.01 -21.69
N ARG A 252 4.78 -12.66 -21.63
CA ARG A 252 4.13 -11.61 -22.43
C ARG A 252 4.07 -10.24 -21.73
N TYR A 253 4.42 -10.16 -20.45
CA TYR A 253 4.33 -8.95 -19.64
C TYR A 253 4.97 -7.73 -20.31
N GLY A 254 6.18 -7.88 -20.87
CA GLY A 254 6.92 -6.78 -21.47
C GLY A 254 6.22 -6.14 -22.67
N THR A 255 5.44 -6.90 -23.44
CA THR A 255 4.73 -6.44 -24.64
C THR A 255 3.28 -6.05 -24.37
N GLU A 256 2.63 -6.65 -23.38
CA GLU A 256 1.18 -6.54 -23.19
C GLU A 256 0.75 -5.74 -21.95
N ARG A 257 1.65 -5.41 -21.01
CA ARG A 257 1.33 -4.64 -19.78
C ARG A 257 0.71 -3.26 -20.01
N ASP A 258 0.77 -2.74 -21.23
CA ASP A 258 0.19 -1.45 -21.59
C ASP A 258 -1.25 -1.57 -22.12
N LEU A 259 -1.74 -2.80 -22.35
CA LEU A 259 -3.05 -3.10 -22.94
C LEU A 259 -4.05 -3.50 -21.84
N PRO A 260 -4.95 -2.59 -21.40
CA PRO A 260 -5.83 -2.84 -20.25
C PRO A 260 -6.86 -3.96 -20.46
N ALA A 261 -7.18 -4.31 -21.72
CA ALA A 261 -8.06 -5.45 -22.00
C ALA A 261 -7.38 -6.80 -21.75
N GLN A 262 -6.04 -6.83 -21.75
CA GLN A 262 -5.27 -8.06 -21.60
C GLN A 262 -5.01 -8.35 -20.13
N GLN A 263 -5.19 -9.60 -19.73
CA GLN A 263 -4.83 -10.10 -18.40
C GLN A 263 -3.33 -10.37 -18.31
N ALA A 264 -2.53 -9.34 -18.61
CA ALA A 264 -1.08 -9.46 -18.72
C ALA A 264 -0.34 -9.03 -17.45
N THR A 265 -1.00 -8.35 -16.50
CA THR A 265 -0.35 -7.86 -15.27
C THR A 265 -0.57 -8.84 -14.10
N SER A 266 0.29 -8.77 -13.07
CA SER A 266 0.27 -9.73 -11.96
C SER A 266 -0.93 -9.58 -11.02
N ARG A 267 -1.61 -8.42 -11.03
CA ARG A 267 -2.67 -8.07 -10.06
C ARG A 267 -2.24 -8.18 -8.58
N LEU A 268 -0.92 -8.15 -8.28
CA LEU A 268 -0.36 -8.31 -6.93
C LEU A 268 -0.31 -7.02 -6.09
N SER A 269 -0.71 -5.87 -6.62
CA SER A 269 -0.59 -4.58 -5.92
C SER A 269 -1.29 -4.51 -4.56
N PRO A 270 -2.55 -4.98 -4.36
CA PRO A 270 -3.16 -4.96 -3.03
C PRO A 270 -2.45 -5.92 -2.06
N TYR A 271 -2.09 -7.12 -2.51
CA TYR A 271 -1.35 -8.09 -1.68
C TYR A 271 0.02 -7.54 -1.23
N LEU A 272 0.71 -6.77 -2.08
CA LEU A 272 1.95 -6.06 -1.72
C LEU A 272 1.72 -4.90 -0.76
N ARG A 273 0.59 -4.19 -0.89
CA ARG A 273 0.21 -3.08 -0.01
C ARG A 273 -0.08 -3.56 1.41
N TRP A 274 -0.80 -4.67 1.54
CA TRP A 274 -1.16 -5.27 2.84
C TRP A 274 -0.11 -6.24 3.38
N GLY A 275 0.96 -6.46 2.61
CA GLY A 275 2.07 -7.33 2.97
C GLY A 275 1.65 -8.78 3.14
N GLU A 276 0.64 -9.23 2.40
CA GLU A 276 0.25 -10.63 2.23
C GLU A 276 1.26 -11.38 1.35
N ILE A 277 2.06 -10.63 0.58
CA ILE A 277 3.26 -11.13 -0.08
C ILE A 277 4.37 -10.10 0.04
N SER A 278 5.59 -10.56 0.31
CA SER A 278 6.75 -9.67 0.38
C SER A 278 7.33 -9.40 -1.01
N PRO A 279 7.99 -8.25 -1.22
CA PRO A 279 8.71 -8.02 -2.45
C PRO A 279 9.91 -8.99 -2.62
N HIS A 280 10.44 -9.56 -1.53
CA HIS A 280 11.51 -10.57 -1.59
C HIS A 280 10.99 -11.89 -2.17
N GLN A 281 9.77 -12.31 -1.81
CA GLN A 281 9.12 -13.49 -2.38
C GLN A 281 8.91 -13.31 -3.89
N ILE A 282 8.38 -12.14 -4.30
CA ILE A 282 8.21 -11.81 -5.73
C ILE A 282 9.55 -11.80 -6.46
N TRP A 283 10.57 -11.13 -5.90
CA TRP A 283 11.90 -11.06 -6.50
C TRP A 283 12.49 -12.46 -6.72
N HIS A 284 12.51 -13.27 -5.66
CA HIS A 284 13.11 -14.60 -5.70
C HIS A 284 12.37 -15.53 -6.66
N ALA A 285 11.04 -15.59 -6.58
CA ALA A 285 10.23 -16.43 -7.48
C ALA A 285 10.39 -16.00 -8.95
N THR A 286 10.44 -14.70 -9.23
CA THR A 286 10.69 -14.18 -10.58
C THR A 286 12.10 -14.51 -11.07
N ASP A 287 13.13 -14.40 -10.22
CA ASP A 287 14.50 -14.77 -10.61
C ASP A 287 14.59 -16.25 -10.96
N VAL A 288 13.93 -17.12 -10.19
CA VAL A 288 13.84 -18.55 -10.50
C VAL A 288 13.13 -18.78 -11.83
N ALA A 289 11.94 -18.21 -12.03
CA ALA A 289 11.17 -18.36 -13.28
C ALA A 289 11.96 -17.87 -14.50
N ARG A 290 12.69 -16.75 -14.35
CA ARG A 290 13.52 -16.15 -15.41
C ARG A 290 14.57 -17.10 -15.96
N ARG A 291 15.09 -18.06 -15.16
CA ARG A 291 16.13 -19.02 -15.62
C ARG A 291 15.64 -19.94 -16.74
N GLY A 292 14.34 -20.18 -16.83
CA GLY A 292 13.72 -20.97 -17.89
C GLY A 292 13.34 -20.14 -19.13
N LEU A 293 13.45 -18.81 -19.08
CA LEU A 293 13.01 -17.92 -20.14
C LEU A 293 14.17 -17.47 -21.03
N THR A 294 13.89 -17.20 -22.30
CA THR A 294 14.87 -16.66 -23.26
C THR A 294 14.29 -15.48 -24.04
N GLY A 295 15.17 -14.66 -24.64
CA GLY A 295 14.77 -13.56 -25.52
C GLY A 295 13.82 -12.54 -24.89
N ALA A 296 12.70 -12.27 -25.57
CA ALA A 296 11.69 -11.32 -25.12
C ALA A 296 11.06 -11.73 -23.77
N ALA A 297 10.83 -13.02 -23.54
CA ALA A 297 10.27 -13.52 -22.28
C ALA A 297 11.20 -13.26 -21.07
N ALA A 298 12.50 -13.47 -21.24
CA ALA A 298 13.48 -13.13 -20.19
C ALA A 298 13.54 -11.61 -19.91
N SER A 299 13.36 -10.80 -20.96
CA SER A 299 13.27 -9.34 -20.83
C SER A 299 12.00 -8.91 -20.10
N SER A 300 10.89 -9.64 -20.28
CA SER A 300 9.64 -9.42 -19.53
C SER A 300 9.82 -9.63 -18.02
N ALA A 301 10.60 -10.63 -17.59
CA ALA A 301 10.92 -10.81 -16.17
C ALA A 301 11.71 -9.62 -15.58
N THR A 302 12.70 -9.13 -16.33
CA THR A 302 13.45 -7.92 -15.92
C THR A 302 12.55 -6.69 -15.86
N ARG A 303 11.62 -6.56 -16.83
CA ARG A 303 10.62 -5.50 -16.83
C ARG A 303 9.72 -5.59 -15.61
N PHE A 304 9.23 -6.78 -15.25
CA PHE A 304 8.38 -6.97 -14.07
C PHE A 304 9.10 -6.56 -12.77
N LEU A 305 10.35 -6.98 -12.58
CA LEU A 305 11.15 -6.56 -11.41
C LEU A 305 11.43 -5.04 -11.39
N THR A 306 11.53 -4.40 -12.56
CA THR A 306 11.65 -2.94 -12.64
C THR A 306 10.41 -2.24 -12.08
N GLU A 307 9.23 -2.85 -12.19
CA GLU A 307 7.97 -2.29 -11.68
C GLU A 307 7.84 -2.50 -10.17
N VAL A 308 8.39 -3.59 -9.62
CA VAL A 308 8.66 -3.69 -8.17
C VAL A 308 9.63 -2.59 -7.74
N GLY A 309 10.64 -2.29 -8.55
CA GLY A 309 11.54 -1.16 -8.33
C GLY A 309 10.85 0.21 -8.30
N TRP A 310 9.79 0.42 -9.09
CA TRP A 310 9.01 1.67 -9.02
C TRP A 310 8.30 1.83 -7.68
N ARG A 311 7.82 0.74 -7.07
CA ARG A 311 7.31 0.75 -5.68
C ARG A 311 8.41 1.14 -4.69
N GLU A 312 9.60 0.54 -4.80
CA GLU A 312 10.75 0.91 -3.96
C GLU A 312 11.09 2.41 -4.11
N PHE A 313 11.04 2.93 -5.35
CA PHE A 313 11.30 4.34 -5.61
C PHE A 313 10.22 5.27 -5.04
N ALA A 314 8.94 4.87 -5.08
CA ALA A 314 7.88 5.64 -4.45
C ALA A 314 8.10 5.76 -2.93
N TYR A 315 8.46 4.66 -2.26
CA TYR A 315 8.80 4.70 -0.83
C TYR A 315 10.09 5.45 -0.53
N HIS A 316 11.09 5.38 -1.42
CA HIS A 316 12.30 6.20 -1.33
C HIS A 316 11.94 7.69 -1.33
N VAL A 317 11.06 8.10 -2.25
CA VAL A 317 10.58 9.49 -2.32
C VAL A 317 9.77 9.87 -1.09
N LEU A 318 8.81 9.04 -0.64
CA LEU A 318 8.02 9.30 0.58
C LEU A 318 8.92 9.50 1.81
N PHE A 319 9.94 8.65 1.97
CA PHE A 319 10.87 8.72 3.10
C PHE A 319 11.62 10.07 3.15
N HIS A 320 11.93 10.64 1.99
CA HIS A 320 12.67 11.91 1.87
C HIS A 320 11.77 13.15 1.70
N ALA A 321 10.48 12.95 1.39
CA ALA A 321 9.47 13.98 1.24
C ALA A 321 8.18 13.52 1.95
N PRO A 322 8.10 13.69 3.27
CA PRO A 322 7.04 13.07 4.09
C PRO A 322 5.63 13.57 3.76
N ASP A 323 5.50 14.80 3.27
CA ASP A 323 4.22 15.41 2.90
C ASP A 323 3.79 15.07 1.46
N LEU A 324 4.24 13.93 0.91
CA LEU A 324 4.03 13.56 -0.49
C LEU A 324 2.56 13.56 -0.92
N ALA A 325 1.63 13.27 -0.01
CA ALA A 325 0.20 13.24 -0.28
C ALA A 325 -0.47 14.62 -0.29
N THR A 326 0.17 15.65 0.27
CA THR A 326 -0.46 16.95 0.53
C THR A 326 0.32 18.14 -0.06
N ALA A 327 1.64 18.03 -0.19
CA ALA A 327 2.52 19.07 -0.71
C ALA A 327 3.08 18.71 -2.10
N ASN A 328 3.24 19.72 -2.96
CA ASN A 328 3.90 19.51 -4.25
C ASN A 328 5.41 19.28 -4.04
N LEU A 329 5.97 18.21 -4.60
CA LEU A 329 7.43 17.96 -4.59
C LEU A 329 8.23 19.08 -5.27
N ARG A 330 7.63 19.79 -6.23
CA ARG A 330 8.20 20.99 -6.84
C ARG A 330 7.42 22.21 -6.37
N PRO A 331 7.96 23.02 -5.43
CA PRO A 331 7.24 24.15 -4.83
C PRO A 331 6.70 25.18 -5.83
N GLY A 332 7.29 25.29 -7.03
CA GLY A 332 6.74 26.15 -8.08
C GLY A 332 5.28 25.83 -8.45
N PHE A 333 4.85 24.57 -8.31
CA PHE A 333 3.46 24.15 -8.56
C PHE A 333 2.48 24.59 -7.46
N ASP A 334 2.94 25.15 -6.33
CA ASP A 334 2.05 25.74 -5.33
C ASP A 334 1.36 27.00 -5.87
N ALA A 335 1.97 27.66 -6.85
CA ALA A 335 1.39 28.81 -7.55
C ALA A 335 0.47 28.41 -8.72
N PHE A 336 0.13 27.11 -8.88
CA PHE A 336 -0.74 26.67 -9.97
C PHE A 336 -2.13 27.32 -9.84
N PRO A 337 -2.63 28.02 -10.87
CA PRO A 337 -3.86 28.80 -10.79
C PRO A 337 -5.09 27.91 -11.02
N TRP A 338 -5.37 26.99 -10.09
CA TRP A 338 -6.58 26.16 -10.17
C TRP A 338 -7.83 27.06 -10.21
N PRO A 339 -8.74 26.88 -11.19
CA PRO A 339 -10.01 27.60 -11.20
C PRO A 339 -10.87 27.18 -10.00
N PRO A 340 -11.96 27.92 -9.69
CA PRO A 340 -12.98 27.44 -8.76
C PRO A 340 -13.44 26.04 -9.14
N LEU A 341 -13.58 25.15 -8.15
CA LEU A 341 -13.91 23.75 -8.37
C LEU A 341 -15.26 23.60 -9.08
N ASP A 342 -15.24 22.96 -10.26
CA ASP A 342 -16.45 22.48 -10.91
C ASP A 342 -16.84 21.12 -10.32
N GLU A 343 -17.72 21.16 -9.31
CA GLU A 343 -18.25 19.97 -8.65
C GLU A 343 -18.98 19.02 -9.61
N ARG A 344 -19.62 19.55 -10.67
CA ARG A 344 -20.32 18.68 -11.63
C ARG A 344 -19.32 17.88 -12.46
N ALA A 345 -18.23 18.52 -12.89
CA ALA A 345 -17.15 17.85 -13.61
C ALA A 345 -16.44 16.82 -12.73
N LEU A 346 -16.18 17.13 -11.46
CA LEU A 346 -15.59 16.18 -10.51
C LEU A 346 -16.49 14.96 -10.30
N GLN A 347 -17.79 15.16 -10.10
CA GLN A 347 -18.74 14.07 -9.93
C GLN A 347 -18.89 13.22 -11.20
N ALA A 348 -18.92 13.84 -12.38
CA ALA A 348 -18.93 13.13 -13.65
C ALA A 348 -17.67 12.26 -13.83
N TRP A 349 -16.50 12.75 -13.41
CA TRP A 349 -15.27 11.97 -13.39
C TRP A 349 -15.35 10.80 -12.42
N ARG A 350 -15.75 11.03 -11.16
CA ARG A 350 -15.90 9.96 -10.15
C ARG A 350 -16.84 8.83 -10.61
N GLN A 351 -17.91 9.17 -11.30
CA GLN A 351 -18.93 8.22 -11.77
C GLN A 351 -18.60 7.56 -13.12
N GLY A 352 -17.53 7.98 -13.81
CA GLY A 352 -17.25 7.52 -15.18
C GLY A 352 -18.36 7.90 -16.16
N ARG A 353 -18.72 9.19 -16.16
CA ARG A 353 -19.76 9.81 -17.02
C ARG A 353 -19.25 11.07 -17.71
N THR A 354 -17.97 11.10 -18.05
CA THR A 354 -17.30 12.24 -18.68
C THR A 354 -17.55 12.34 -20.18
N GLY A 355 -18.03 11.26 -20.80
CA GLY A 355 -18.17 11.15 -22.25
C GLY A 355 -16.86 10.75 -22.95
N PHE A 356 -15.78 10.48 -22.21
CA PHE A 356 -14.50 9.99 -22.75
C PHE A 356 -14.28 8.52 -22.41
N ARG A 357 -14.40 7.65 -23.41
CA ARG A 357 -14.63 6.20 -23.20
C ARG A 357 -13.61 5.49 -22.32
N LEU A 358 -12.32 5.80 -22.48
CA LEU A 358 -11.27 5.15 -21.69
C LEU A 358 -11.22 5.69 -20.25
N VAL A 359 -11.56 6.97 -20.06
CA VAL A 359 -11.68 7.57 -18.72
C VAL A 359 -12.87 6.93 -18.01
N ASP A 360 -14.02 6.88 -18.67
CA ASP A 360 -15.26 6.33 -18.10
C ASP A 360 -15.13 4.84 -17.77
N ALA A 361 -14.50 4.06 -18.67
CA ALA A 361 -14.20 2.65 -18.42
C ALA A 361 -13.29 2.46 -17.20
N GLY A 362 -12.25 3.28 -17.06
CA GLY A 362 -11.36 3.25 -15.90
C GLY A 362 -12.08 3.53 -14.59
N MET A 363 -12.85 4.61 -14.54
CA MET A 363 -13.56 5.01 -13.32
C MET A 363 -14.62 4.00 -12.90
N ARG A 364 -15.23 3.30 -13.86
CA ARG A 364 -16.17 2.19 -13.58
C ARG A 364 -15.48 0.90 -13.17
N GLU A 365 -14.31 0.58 -13.74
CA GLU A 365 -13.47 -0.53 -13.25
C GLU A 365 -13.07 -0.30 -11.80
N LEU A 366 -12.61 0.92 -11.49
CA LEU A 366 -12.25 1.35 -10.13
C LEU A 366 -13.40 1.16 -9.16
N TRP A 367 -14.58 1.68 -9.48
CA TRP A 367 -15.74 1.54 -8.60
C TRP A 367 -16.16 0.09 -8.41
N ARG A 368 -16.20 -0.70 -9.49
CA ARG A 368 -16.66 -2.09 -9.46
C ARG A 368 -15.68 -3.02 -8.76
N THR A 369 -14.38 -2.84 -8.94
CA THR A 369 -13.37 -3.81 -8.51
C THR A 369 -12.44 -3.27 -7.42
N GLY A 370 -12.49 -1.98 -7.10
CA GLY A 370 -11.51 -1.34 -6.25
C GLY A 370 -10.10 -1.29 -6.85
N SER A 371 -9.94 -1.55 -8.15
CA SER A 371 -8.65 -1.44 -8.84
C SER A 371 -8.84 -0.87 -10.24
N MET A 372 -7.74 -0.38 -10.81
CA MET A 372 -7.73 0.16 -12.17
C MET A 372 -6.40 -0.17 -12.83
N HIS A 373 -6.42 -0.57 -14.10
CA HIS A 373 -5.18 -0.81 -14.85
C HIS A 373 -4.26 0.43 -14.85
N ASN A 374 -2.95 0.26 -14.62
CA ASN A 374 -2.02 1.40 -14.43
C ASN A 374 -2.03 2.41 -15.59
N ARG A 375 -2.05 1.93 -16.85
CA ARG A 375 -2.16 2.82 -18.02
C ARG A 375 -3.41 3.69 -17.95
N VAL A 376 -4.52 3.14 -17.46
CA VAL A 376 -5.80 3.84 -17.36
C VAL A 376 -5.80 4.80 -16.17
N ARG A 377 -5.16 4.45 -15.03
CA ARG A 377 -4.89 5.40 -13.92
C ARG A 377 -4.17 6.65 -14.41
N MET A 378 -3.16 6.50 -15.26
CA MET A 378 -2.45 7.65 -15.84
C MET A 378 -3.36 8.52 -16.72
N VAL A 379 -4.26 7.91 -17.50
CA VAL A 379 -5.19 8.64 -18.38
C VAL A 379 -6.26 9.36 -17.58
N THR A 380 -6.90 8.70 -16.61
CA THR A 380 -7.94 9.28 -15.77
C THR A 380 -7.38 10.40 -14.90
N ALA A 381 -6.19 10.23 -14.32
CA ALA A 381 -5.50 11.28 -13.57
C ALA A 381 -5.12 12.46 -14.47
N SER A 382 -4.58 12.21 -15.67
CA SER A 382 -4.24 13.30 -16.61
C SER A 382 -5.48 14.06 -17.04
N PHE A 383 -6.62 13.38 -17.21
CA PHE A 383 -7.88 14.01 -17.58
C PHE A 383 -8.37 14.93 -16.45
N LEU A 384 -8.39 14.46 -15.20
CA LEU A 384 -8.76 15.28 -14.05
C LEU A 384 -7.88 16.54 -13.94
N ILE A 385 -6.56 16.35 -13.97
CA ILE A 385 -5.59 17.44 -13.75
C ILE A 385 -5.53 18.42 -14.92
N LYS A 386 -5.54 17.92 -16.16
CA LYS A 386 -5.16 18.72 -17.33
C LYS A 386 -6.34 19.05 -18.24
N ASN A 387 -7.43 18.28 -18.20
CA ASN A 387 -8.63 18.60 -18.96
C ASN A 387 -9.70 19.26 -18.09
N LEU A 388 -9.88 18.79 -16.86
CA LEU A 388 -10.84 19.41 -15.93
C LEU A 388 -10.22 20.53 -15.09
N LEU A 389 -8.89 20.68 -15.09
CA LEU A 389 -8.17 21.63 -14.23
C LEU A 389 -8.56 21.53 -12.77
N ILE A 390 -8.71 20.29 -12.28
CA ILE A 390 -9.01 20.00 -10.88
C ILE A 390 -7.71 19.60 -10.18
N ASP A 391 -7.51 20.10 -8.96
CA ASP A 391 -6.35 19.79 -8.14
C ASP A 391 -6.20 18.27 -7.97
N TRP A 392 -4.99 17.77 -8.21
CA TRP A 392 -4.64 16.36 -8.14
C TRP A 392 -4.95 15.73 -6.78
N ARG A 393 -4.93 16.53 -5.70
CA ARG A 393 -5.23 16.06 -4.34
C ARG A 393 -6.65 15.51 -4.21
N LEU A 394 -7.61 16.05 -4.95
CA LEU A 394 -8.99 15.55 -4.95
C LEU A 394 -9.12 14.19 -5.65
N GLY A 395 -8.28 13.96 -6.67
CA GLY A 395 -8.14 12.66 -7.31
C GLY A 395 -7.41 11.66 -6.44
N GLU A 396 -6.32 12.08 -5.77
CA GLU A 396 -5.58 11.27 -4.79
C GLU A 396 -6.48 10.76 -3.69
N GLN A 397 -7.32 11.63 -3.12
CA GLN A 397 -8.27 11.28 -2.06
C GLN A 397 -9.35 10.32 -2.54
N TRP A 398 -9.87 10.51 -3.77
CA TRP A 398 -10.81 9.56 -4.36
C TRP A 398 -10.18 8.18 -4.54
N PHE A 399 -8.94 8.14 -5.03
CA PHE A 399 -8.19 6.89 -5.20
C PHE A 399 -7.85 6.25 -3.84
N TRP A 400 -7.52 7.05 -2.83
CA TRP A 400 -7.29 6.55 -1.47
C TRP A 400 -8.54 5.87 -0.89
N ASP A 401 -9.72 6.43 -1.17
CA ASP A 401 -10.99 5.88 -0.66
C ASP A 401 -11.43 4.62 -1.41
N THR A 402 -11.14 4.53 -2.71
CA THR A 402 -11.74 3.52 -3.60
C THR A 402 -10.78 2.43 -4.06
N LEU A 403 -9.46 2.57 -3.86
CA LEU A 403 -8.51 1.53 -4.23
C LEU A 403 -8.27 0.51 -3.11
N VAL A 404 -8.34 -0.78 -3.44
CA VAL A 404 -7.87 -1.86 -2.55
C VAL A 404 -6.35 -1.86 -2.38
N ASP A 405 -5.63 -1.25 -3.32
CA ASP A 405 -4.18 -1.06 -3.30
C ASP A 405 -3.74 0.37 -2.96
N ALA A 406 -4.60 1.13 -2.25
CA ALA A 406 -4.31 2.47 -1.78
C ALA A 406 -3.06 2.50 -0.88
N ASP A 407 -1.94 2.96 -1.44
CA ASP A 407 -0.63 2.96 -0.81
C ASP A 407 -0.12 4.38 -0.52
N PRO A 408 0.38 4.65 0.71
CA PRO A 408 0.78 6.01 1.11
C PRO A 408 1.96 6.56 0.31
N ALA A 409 2.75 5.71 -0.36
CA ALA A 409 3.83 6.15 -1.22
C ALA A 409 3.37 6.19 -2.68
N SER A 410 2.91 5.06 -3.20
CA SER A 410 2.68 4.82 -4.63
C SER A 410 1.52 5.64 -5.19
N ASN A 411 0.43 5.82 -4.42
CA ASN A 411 -0.71 6.63 -4.86
C ASN A 411 -0.31 8.10 -5.05
N PRO A 412 0.16 8.83 -4.02
CA PRO A 412 0.53 10.23 -4.22
C PRO A 412 1.74 10.41 -5.14
N PHE A 413 2.69 9.47 -5.17
CA PHE A 413 3.77 9.45 -6.17
C PHE A 413 3.23 9.47 -7.60
N GLY A 414 2.27 8.59 -7.92
CA GLY A 414 1.66 8.52 -9.25
C GLY A 414 0.89 9.79 -9.62
N TRP A 415 0.10 10.34 -8.69
CA TRP A 415 -0.62 11.59 -8.90
C TRP A 415 0.32 12.77 -9.18
N GLN A 416 1.39 12.91 -8.39
CA GLN A 416 2.39 13.95 -8.62
C GLN A 416 3.17 13.76 -9.92
N TRP A 417 3.44 12.51 -10.32
CA TRP A 417 4.10 12.19 -11.58
C TRP A 417 3.27 12.68 -12.78
N VAL A 418 1.94 12.47 -12.75
CA VAL A 418 1.02 12.94 -13.78
C VAL A 418 0.84 14.46 -13.75
N ALA A 419 0.80 15.04 -12.54
CA ALA A 419 0.70 16.48 -12.32
C ALA A 419 1.98 17.26 -12.67
N GLY A 420 3.09 16.60 -13.03
CA GLY A 420 4.35 17.27 -13.40
C GLY A 420 5.17 17.83 -12.22
N SER A 421 4.62 17.77 -11.01
CA SER A 421 5.30 18.14 -9.75
C SER A 421 6.25 17.04 -9.27
N GLY A 422 5.99 15.78 -9.64
CA GLY A 422 6.65 14.60 -9.08
C GLY A 422 8.15 14.42 -9.38
N ALA A 423 8.76 13.51 -8.64
CA ALA A 423 10.07 12.93 -9.00
C ALA A 423 9.94 12.14 -10.30
N ASP A 424 10.95 12.24 -11.18
CA ASP A 424 10.94 11.67 -12.54
C ASP A 424 9.68 11.99 -13.38
N ALA A 425 8.95 13.06 -13.05
CA ALA A 425 7.63 13.33 -13.61
C ALA A 425 7.63 13.56 -15.12
N ALA A 426 6.55 13.14 -15.77
CA ALA A 426 6.25 13.55 -17.13
C ALA A 426 6.16 15.09 -17.18
N PRO A 427 6.77 15.74 -18.17
CA PRO A 427 6.64 17.19 -18.30
C PRO A 427 5.16 17.61 -18.38
N TYR A 428 4.75 18.63 -17.60
CA TYR A 428 3.34 19.02 -17.47
C TYR A 428 2.65 19.21 -18.83
N PHE A 429 3.34 19.87 -19.77
CA PHE A 429 2.84 20.16 -21.13
C PHE A 429 2.48 18.93 -21.96
N ARG A 430 2.84 17.71 -21.54
CA ARG A 430 2.30 16.47 -22.09
C ARG A 430 0.88 16.24 -21.57
N VAL A 431 -0.07 16.94 -22.16
CA VAL A 431 -1.51 16.72 -21.95
C VAL A 431 -1.93 15.50 -22.77
N PHE A 432 -2.33 14.41 -22.11
CA PHE A 432 -2.82 13.23 -22.82
C PHE A 432 -4.14 13.54 -23.50
N ASN A 433 -4.24 13.19 -24.78
CA ASN A 433 -5.53 13.15 -25.47
C ASN A 433 -6.17 11.78 -25.16
N PRO A 434 -7.26 11.71 -24.37
CA PRO A 434 -7.85 10.44 -23.95
C PRO A 434 -8.32 9.58 -25.13
N GLU A 435 -8.76 10.20 -26.23
CA GLU A 435 -9.20 9.51 -27.44
C GLU A 435 -8.03 8.81 -28.15
N LEU A 436 -6.87 9.47 -28.24
CA LEU A 436 -5.66 8.87 -28.80
C LEU A 436 -5.07 7.79 -27.90
N GLN A 437 -5.19 7.95 -26.57
CA GLN A 437 -4.79 6.90 -25.62
C GLN A 437 -5.67 5.66 -25.78
N ALA A 438 -6.99 5.85 -25.89
CA ALA A 438 -7.92 4.76 -26.15
C ALA A 438 -7.60 4.03 -27.47
N ALA A 439 -7.40 4.76 -28.56
CA ALA A 439 -7.03 4.15 -29.85
C ALA A 439 -5.70 3.37 -29.81
N LYS A 440 -4.74 3.82 -28.98
CA LYS A 440 -3.43 3.19 -28.86
C LYS A 440 -3.43 1.94 -27.97
N PHE A 441 -4.12 2.00 -26.84
CA PHE A 441 -4.00 0.98 -25.78
C PHE A 441 -5.21 0.04 -25.72
N ASP A 442 -6.36 0.44 -26.26
CA ASP A 442 -7.54 -0.40 -26.41
C ASP A 442 -8.08 -0.31 -27.85
N PRO A 443 -7.30 -0.71 -28.87
CA PRO A 443 -7.64 -0.50 -30.28
C PRO A 443 -8.95 -1.19 -30.69
N ALA A 444 -9.28 -2.32 -30.05
CA ALA A 444 -10.52 -3.07 -30.28
C ALA A 444 -11.70 -2.58 -29.42
N ASN A 445 -11.47 -1.64 -28.50
CA ASN A 445 -12.43 -1.18 -27.49
C ASN A 445 -12.96 -2.32 -26.59
N GLU A 446 -12.16 -3.36 -26.36
CA GLU A 446 -12.55 -4.51 -25.53
C GLU A 446 -12.68 -4.09 -24.07
N TYR A 447 -11.69 -3.36 -23.55
CA TYR A 447 -11.72 -2.87 -22.18
C TYR A 447 -12.85 -1.85 -21.96
N VAL A 448 -13.08 -0.97 -22.95
CA VAL A 448 -14.21 -0.04 -22.93
C VAL A 448 -15.54 -0.79 -22.89
N ARG A 449 -15.76 -1.77 -23.77
CA ARG A 449 -17.05 -2.51 -23.81
C ARG A 449 -17.29 -3.34 -22.56
N GLN A 450 -16.24 -3.86 -21.93
CA GLN A 450 -16.34 -4.59 -20.66
C GLN A 450 -16.84 -3.70 -19.51
N ASN A 451 -16.44 -2.43 -19.47
CA ASN A 451 -16.74 -1.53 -18.34
C ASN A 451 -17.83 -0.48 -18.63
N VAL A 452 -18.11 -0.23 -19.92
CA VAL A 452 -19.11 0.73 -20.41
C VAL A 452 -19.96 0.05 -21.48
N PRO A 453 -20.86 -0.88 -21.10
CA PRO A 453 -21.65 -1.66 -22.06
C PRO A 453 -22.57 -0.79 -22.93
N GLU A 454 -22.95 0.41 -22.46
CA GLU A 454 -23.76 1.35 -23.22
C GLU A 454 -22.97 2.23 -24.19
N TRP A 455 -21.64 2.09 -24.26
CA TRP A 455 -20.80 2.87 -25.18
C TRP A 455 -21.22 2.65 -26.65
N GLY A 456 -21.35 3.74 -27.41
CA GLY A 456 -21.84 3.72 -28.79
C GLY A 456 -23.37 3.74 -28.93
N THR A 457 -24.11 3.78 -27.81
CA THR A 457 -25.57 3.97 -27.79
C THR A 457 -25.94 5.40 -27.44
N GLY A 458 -27.20 5.78 -27.63
CA GLY A 458 -27.72 7.10 -27.20
C GLY A 458 -27.78 7.31 -25.69
N ALA A 459 -27.56 6.25 -24.88
CA ALA A 459 -27.52 6.35 -23.43
C ALA A 459 -26.14 6.82 -22.90
N TYR A 460 -25.08 6.73 -23.72
CA TYR A 460 -23.75 7.18 -23.33
C TYR A 460 -23.66 8.71 -23.34
N PRO A 461 -23.10 9.34 -22.28
CA PRO A 461 -23.07 10.81 -22.17
C PRO A 461 -22.24 11.46 -23.27
N GLN A 462 -22.66 12.68 -23.64
CA GLN A 462 -21.84 13.55 -24.49
C GLN A 462 -20.59 14.02 -23.72
N PRO A 463 -19.48 14.32 -24.42
CA PRO A 463 -18.27 14.86 -23.79
C PRO A 463 -18.57 16.10 -22.94
N ILE A 464 -18.10 16.10 -21.69
CA ILE A 464 -18.33 17.22 -20.77
C ILE A 464 -17.44 18.44 -21.04
N VAL A 465 -16.42 18.29 -21.89
CA VAL A 465 -15.45 19.33 -22.24
C VAL A 465 -14.99 19.21 -23.70
N ASP A 466 -14.53 20.31 -24.29
CA ASP A 466 -13.75 20.30 -25.53
C ASP A 466 -12.24 20.08 -25.23
N LEU A 467 -11.64 19.05 -25.84
CA LEU A 467 -10.23 18.70 -25.61
C LEU A 467 -9.25 19.77 -26.13
N GLY A 468 -9.62 20.53 -27.16
CA GLY A 468 -8.80 21.60 -27.72
C GLY A 468 -8.74 22.82 -26.81
N GLU A 469 -9.90 23.24 -26.29
CA GLU A 469 -10.06 24.34 -25.34
C GLU A 469 -9.36 24.03 -24.02
N THR A 470 -9.65 22.88 -23.43
CA THR A 470 -9.07 22.47 -22.15
C THR A 470 -7.55 22.33 -22.22
N ARG A 471 -7.00 21.78 -23.32
CA ARG A 471 -5.56 21.75 -23.55
C ARG A 471 -4.94 23.15 -23.59
N ARG A 472 -5.58 24.13 -24.26
CA ARG A 472 -5.09 25.51 -24.28
C ARG A 472 -5.12 26.13 -22.88
N ALA A 473 -6.20 25.92 -22.12
CA ALA A 473 -6.34 26.40 -20.75
C ALA A 473 -5.25 25.82 -19.82
N ALA A 474 -4.97 24.52 -19.88
CA ALA A 474 -3.93 23.89 -19.07
C ALA A 474 -2.53 24.39 -19.39
N LEU A 475 -2.22 24.59 -20.67
CA LEU A 475 -0.93 25.18 -21.05
C LEU A 475 -0.81 26.63 -20.58
N ALA A 476 -1.89 27.42 -20.67
CA ALA A 476 -1.90 28.79 -20.16
C ALA A 476 -1.71 28.85 -18.64
N ALA A 477 -2.35 27.96 -17.88
CA ALA A 477 -2.15 27.82 -16.44
C ALA A 477 -0.70 27.43 -16.10
N TYR A 478 -0.11 26.51 -16.86
CA TYR A 478 1.29 26.10 -16.66
C TYR A 478 2.30 27.20 -16.97
N GLU A 479 2.03 28.09 -17.91
CA GLU A 479 2.90 29.25 -18.14
C GLU A 479 2.97 30.17 -16.91
N GLN A 480 1.89 30.27 -16.11
CA GLN A 480 1.93 31.02 -14.85
C GLN A 480 2.87 30.37 -13.84
N VAL A 481 2.85 29.04 -13.74
CA VAL A 481 3.78 28.27 -12.88
C VAL A 481 5.24 28.51 -13.28
N LYS A 482 5.55 28.51 -14.58
CA LYS A 482 6.93 28.80 -15.05
C LYS A 482 7.40 30.21 -14.69
N ASN A 483 6.47 31.17 -14.70
CA ASN A 483 6.75 32.57 -14.38
C ASN A 483 6.77 32.84 -12.87
N SER A 484 6.35 31.89 -12.06
CA SER A 484 6.39 31.95 -10.60
C SER A 484 7.81 31.68 -10.12
N ARG A 485 8.46 32.66 -9.48
CA ARG A 485 9.73 32.40 -8.77
C ARG A 485 9.43 31.54 -7.54
N PRO A 486 10.26 30.53 -7.21
CA PRO A 486 10.10 29.83 -5.94
C PRO A 486 10.25 30.84 -4.81
N VAL A 487 9.24 30.94 -3.95
CA VAL A 487 9.37 31.66 -2.68
C VAL A 487 10.30 30.80 -1.82
N SER A 488 11.46 31.37 -1.51
CA SER A 488 12.56 30.75 -0.76
C SER A 488 12.17 30.37 0.65
#